data_AF-A0A974P441-F1
#
_entry.id   AF-A0A974P441-F1
#
_cell.length_a   1.000
_cell.length_b   1.000
_cell.length_c   1.000
_cell.angle_alpha   90.00
_cell.angle_beta   90.00
_cell.angle_gamma   90.00
#
_symmetry.space_group_name_H-M   'P 1'
#
loop_
_entity.id
_entity.type
_entity.pdbx_description
1 polymer ?
#
loop_
_entity_poly.entity_id
_entity_poly.type
_entity_poly.pdbx_seq_one_letter_code
_entity_poly.pdbx_strand_id
1 'polypeptide(L)'
;MTPGGFKAFEHVWALIEAFGFHQQVGKTNIRSRTVELAGRLKEGMVQMPHIRLRTPRDPRLSAGIVAFDIDGLSADGVVRRLRTYKIIGSAAPYAQRHVRLTPASATPWRTWNMRSTPCT
;
A
#
# COMPACT_ATOMS: atom_id res chain seq x y z
N MET A 1 20.74 7.16 18.47
CA MET A 1 21.58 8.35 18.66
C MET A 1 22.92 8.09 18.02
N THR A 2 23.40 8.97 17.13
CA THR A 2 24.74 8.88 16.55
C THR A 2 25.77 9.38 17.56
N PRO A 3 26.92 8.71 17.77
CA PRO A 3 27.86 9.00 18.86
C PRO A 3 28.51 10.40 18.84
N GLY A 4 28.33 11.19 17.78
CA GLY A 4 28.93 12.53 17.63
C GLY A 4 27.94 13.69 17.55
N GLY A 5 26.63 13.47 17.73
CA GLY A 5 25.61 14.54 17.64
C GLY A 5 25.35 15.07 16.21
N PHE A 6 26.26 14.82 15.27
CA PHE A 6 26.06 15.07 13.84
C PHE A 6 24.92 14.19 13.31
N LYS A 7 24.06 14.82 12.50
CA LYS A 7 22.99 14.17 11.75
C LYS A 7 23.43 14.03 10.30
N ALA A 8 22.75 13.17 9.55
CA ALA A 8 22.81 13.19 8.09
C ALA A 8 22.09 14.47 7.60
N PHE A 9 22.80 15.61 7.64
CA PHE A 9 22.23 16.93 7.36
C PHE A 9 21.67 17.02 5.94
N GLU A 10 22.25 16.30 4.99
CA GLU A 10 21.76 16.17 3.63
C GLU A 10 20.32 15.65 3.57
N HIS A 11 19.95 14.69 4.42
CA HIS A 11 18.57 14.19 4.50
C HIS A 11 17.65 15.17 5.23
N VAL A 12 18.17 15.86 6.24
CA VAL A 12 17.38 16.84 7.02
C VAL A 12 17.03 18.05 6.16
N TRP A 13 17.99 18.61 5.42
CA TRP A 13 17.77 19.76 4.55
C TRP A 13 16.86 19.42 3.35
N ALA A 14 16.91 18.18 2.85
CA ALA A 14 16.01 17.72 1.80
C ALA A 14 14.52 17.65 2.21
N LEU A 15 14.20 17.69 3.51
CA LEU A 15 12.79 17.67 3.96
C LEU A 15 12.00 18.88 3.47
N ILE A 16 12.63 20.05 3.36
CA ILE A 16 11.96 21.27 2.87
C ILE A 16 11.49 21.06 1.43
N GLU A 17 12.32 20.46 0.58
CA GLU A 17 11.97 20.12 -0.80
C GLU A 17 10.81 19.11 -0.85
N ALA A 18 10.80 18.11 0.04
CA ALA A 18 9.68 17.18 0.12
C ALA A 18 8.36 17.87 0.48
N PHE A 19 8.37 18.83 1.42
CA PHE A 19 7.18 19.63 1.71
C PHE A 19 6.79 20.55 0.54
N GLY A 20 7.76 21.16 -0.15
CA GLY A 20 7.54 21.93 -1.36
C GLY A 20 6.83 21.13 -2.44
N PHE A 21 7.32 19.91 -2.71
CA PHE A 21 6.71 18.98 -3.66
C PHE A 21 5.26 18.61 -3.28
N HIS A 22 5.00 18.25 -2.02
CA HIS A 22 3.65 17.94 -1.55
C HIS A 22 2.68 19.13 -1.70
N GLN A 23 3.17 20.36 -1.53
CA GLN A 23 2.38 21.58 -1.74
C GLN A 23 2.08 21.82 -3.22
N GLN A 24 3.06 21.64 -4.11
CA GLN A 24 2.89 21.75 -5.56
C GLN A 24 1.86 20.74 -6.09
N VAL A 25 1.89 19.49 -5.63
CA VAL A 25 0.90 18.46 -6.02
C VAL A 25 -0.47 18.76 -5.41
N GLY A 26 -0.51 19.30 -4.19
CA GLY A 26 -1.72 19.64 -3.47
C GLY A 26 -2.24 18.52 -2.58
N LYS A 27 -2.49 18.83 -1.30
CA LYS A 27 -2.92 17.85 -0.28
C LYS A 27 -4.21 17.12 -0.66
N THR A 28 -5.18 17.85 -1.21
CA THR A 28 -6.46 17.29 -1.67
C THR A 28 -6.25 16.28 -2.80
N ASN A 29 -5.38 16.58 -3.78
CA ASN A 29 -5.10 15.69 -4.90
C ASN A 29 -4.44 14.39 -4.42
N ILE A 30 -3.46 14.51 -3.52
CA ILE A 30 -2.80 13.34 -2.90
C ILE A 30 -3.84 12.47 -2.19
N ARG A 31 -4.69 13.08 -1.34
CA ARG A 31 -5.74 12.37 -0.62
C ARG A 31 -6.71 11.67 -1.57
N SER A 32 -7.26 12.40 -2.54
CA SER A 32 -8.25 11.88 -3.49
C SER A 32 -7.67 10.70 -4.26
N ARG A 33 -6.41 10.81 -4.73
CA ARG A 33 -5.75 9.72 -5.46
C ARG A 33 -5.50 8.49 -4.59
N THR A 34 -5.06 8.67 -3.35
CA THR A 34 -4.86 7.55 -2.41
C THR A 34 -6.19 6.86 -2.07
N VAL A 35 -7.26 7.63 -1.84
CA VAL A 35 -8.59 7.08 -1.55
C VAL A 35 -9.13 6.33 -2.76
N GLU A 36 -8.99 6.86 -3.97
CA GLU A 36 -9.40 6.21 -5.22
C GLU A 36 -8.69 4.86 -5.41
N LEU A 37 -7.37 4.83 -5.28
CA LEU A 37 -6.59 3.61 -5.47
C LEU A 37 -6.86 2.56 -4.38
N ALA A 38 -6.98 2.98 -3.12
CA ALA A 38 -7.36 2.09 -2.03
C ALA A 38 -8.79 1.56 -2.21
N GLY A 39 -9.71 2.38 -2.72
CA GLY A 39 -11.07 1.98 -3.08
C GLY A 39 -11.08 0.86 -4.12
N ARG A 40 -10.39 1.05 -5.24
CA ARG A 40 -10.28 0.04 -6.32
C ARG A 40 -9.66 -1.27 -5.83
N LEU A 41 -8.62 -1.19 -5.01
CA LEU A 41 -8.00 -2.37 -4.42
C LEU A 41 -9.01 -3.15 -3.56
N LYS A 42 -9.75 -2.46 -2.71
CA LYS A 42 -10.80 -3.06 -1.87
C LYS A 42 -11.94 -3.64 -2.71
N GLU A 43 -12.37 -2.95 -3.76
CA GLU A 43 -13.40 -3.43 -4.68
C GLU A 43 -13.01 -4.74 -5.33
N GLY A 44 -11.79 -4.85 -5.87
CA GLY A 44 -11.28 -6.09 -6.44
C GLY A 44 -11.18 -7.23 -5.41
N MET A 45 -10.76 -6.91 -4.19
CA MET A 45 -10.66 -7.89 -3.10
C MET A 45 -12.02 -8.44 -2.67
N VAL A 46 -13.06 -7.60 -2.60
CA VAL A 46 -14.40 -8.02 -2.17
C VAL A 46 -15.06 -8.98 -3.16
N GLN A 47 -14.65 -8.97 -4.44
CA GLN A 47 -15.14 -9.93 -5.43
C GLN A 47 -14.50 -11.33 -5.27
N MET A 48 -13.47 -11.47 -4.44
CA MET A 48 -12.75 -12.74 -4.26
C MET A 48 -13.23 -13.43 -2.97
N PRO A 49 -13.91 -14.58 -3.06
CA PRO A 49 -14.58 -15.19 -1.91
C PRO A 49 -13.62 -15.70 -0.83
N HIS A 50 -12.37 -15.96 -1.17
CA HIS A 50 -11.32 -16.43 -0.26
C HIS A 50 -10.56 -15.30 0.44
N ILE A 51 -10.94 -14.04 0.20
CA ILE A 51 -10.29 -12.87 0.80
C ILE A 51 -11.15 -12.31 1.91
N ARG A 52 -10.56 -12.18 3.10
CA ARG A 52 -11.18 -11.49 4.23
C ARG A 52 -10.58 -10.10 4.38
N LEU A 53 -11.31 -9.10 3.93
CA LEU A 53 -10.91 -7.69 4.09
C LEU A 53 -11.03 -7.26 5.56
N ARG A 54 -9.96 -6.71 6.14
CA ARG A 54 -9.93 -6.17 7.50
C ARG A 54 -10.13 -4.67 7.55
N THR A 55 -9.58 -3.95 6.57
CA THR A 55 -9.76 -2.51 6.46
C THR A 55 -11.21 -2.18 6.09
N PRO A 56 -11.88 -1.24 6.79
CA PRO A 56 -13.22 -0.80 6.42
C PRO A 56 -13.33 -0.30 4.97
N ARG A 57 -14.49 -0.53 4.36
CA ARG A 57 -14.78 -0.04 3.01
C ARG A 57 -15.01 1.47 2.99
N ASP A 58 -15.61 2.02 4.04
CA ASP A 58 -15.89 3.46 4.14
C ASP A 58 -14.57 4.27 4.04
N PRO A 59 -14.43 5.16 3.04
CA PRO A 59 -13.23 5.98 2.87
C PRO A 59 -13.04 7.01 4.00
N ARG A 60 -14.03 7.25 4.85
CA ARG A 60 -13.91 8.09 6.06
C ARG A 60 -13.20 7.36 7.21
N LEU A 61 -13.21 6.02 7.19
CA LEU A 61 -12.62 5.16 8.22
C LEU A 61 -11.33 4.46 7.73
N SER A 62 -10.81 4.85 6.56
CA SER A 62 -9.66 4.22 5.93
C SER A 62 -8.81 5.22 5.14
N ALA A 63 -7.53 4.88 4.95
CA ALA A 63 -6.57 5.69 4.22
C ALA A 63 -5.80 4.81 3.22
N GLY A 64 -4.50 5.08 3.04
CA GLY A 64 -3.67 4.40 2.01
C GLY A 64 -3.23 2.97 2.33
N ILE A 65 -3.55 2.41 3.50
CA ILE A 65 -3.17 1.03 3.86
C ILE A 65 -4.41 0.14 3.85
N VAL A 66 -4.31 -0.96 3.10
CA VAL A 66 -5.35 -2.00 3.01
C VAL A 66 -4.82 -3.29 3.62
N ALA A 67 -5.46 -3.73 4.70
CA ALA A 67 -5.16 -4.97 5.41
C ALA A 67 -6.20 -6.04 5.07
N PHE A 68 -5.73 -7.25 4.79
CA PHE A 68 -6.57 -8.39 4.42
C PHE A 68 -5.89 -9.72 4.79
N ASP A 69 -6.70 -10.77 4.84
CA ASP A 69 -6.25 -12.16 4.98
C ASP A 69 -6.76 -12.99 3.79
N ILE A 70 -6.08 -14.09 3.50
CA ILE A 70 -6.49 -15.08 2.51
C ILE A 70 -6.71 -16.40 3.23
N ASP A 71 -7.87 -17.03 3.01
CA ASP A 71 -8.19 -18.30 3.62
C ASP A 71 -7.17 -19.38 3.23
N GLY A 72 -6.69 -20.13 4.24
CA GLY A 72 -5.71 -21.21 4.05
C GLY A 72 -4.25 -20.75 3.86
N LEU A 73 -3.96 -19.44 3.90
CA LEU A 73 -2.58 -18.93 3.78
C LEU A 73 -2.21 -18.04 4.97
N SER A 74 -0.98 -18.20 5.46
CA SER A 74 -0.39 -17.26 6.43
C SER A 74 -0.03 -15.93 5.74
N ALA A 75 -0.05 -14.83 6.50
CA ALA A 75 0.29 -13.51 5.95
C ALA A 75 1.67 -13.48 5.30
N ASP A 76 2.67 -14.10 5.92
CA ASP A 76 4.03 -14.22 5.35
C ASP A 76 4.03 -15.07 4.07
N GLY A 77 3.22 -16.12 4.01
CA GLY A 77 3.02 -16.95 2.82
C GLY A 77 2.44 -16.15 1.65
N VAL A 78 1.43 -15.32 1.92
CA VAL A 78 0.84 -14.41 0.92
C VAL A 78 1.86 -13.40 0.44
N VAL A 79 2.57 -12.70 1.34
CA VAL A 79 3.60 -11.71 0.97
C VAL A 79 4.68 -12.33 0.08
N ARG A 80 5.16 -13.53 0.43
CA ARG A 80 6.14 -14.26 -0.37
C ARG A 80 5.60 -14.63 -1.76
N ARG A 81 4.32 -15.02 -1.85
CA ARG A 81 3.68 -15.32 -3.15
C ARG A 81 3.46 -14.05 -3.98
N LEU A 82 3.03 -12.95 -3.38
CA LEU A 82 2.92 -11.66 -4.06
C LEU A 82 4.26 -11.19 -4.64
N ARG A 83 5.36 -11.45 -3.93
CA ARG A 83 6.72 -11.13 -4.38
C ARG A 83 7.12 -11.87 -5.65
N THR A 84 6.61 -13.07 -5.93
CA THR A 84 6.87 -13.79 -7.20
C THR A 84 6.23 -13.07 -8.39
N TYR A 85 5.15 -12.31 -8.16
CA TYR A 85 4.50 -11.45 -9.14
C TYR A 85 5.03 -10.00 -9.13
N LYS A 86 6.15 -9.74 -8.44
CA LYS A 86 6.74 -8.40 -8.28
C LYS A 86 5.81 -7.40 -7.56
N ILE A 87 4.88 -7.90 -6.75
CA ILE A 87 4.01 -7.09 -5.90
C ILE A 87 4.66 -7.02 -4.51
N ILE A 88 4.98 -5.80 -4.07
CA ILE A 88 5.60 -5.57 -2.76
C ILE A 88 4.50 -5.30 -1.72
N GLY A 89 4.40 -6.21 -0.75
CA GLY A 89 3.53 -6.08 0.42
C GLY A 89 4.30 -6.36 1.70
N SER A 90 3.64 -6.17 2.83
CA SER A 90 4.21 -6.47 4.15
C SER A 90 3.22 -7.20 5.03
N ALA A 91 3.71 -7.95 6.02
CA ALA A 91 2.88 -8.49 7.09
C ALA A 91 2.96 -7.57 8.31
N ALA A 92 1.82 -7.35 8.98
CA ALA A 92 1.79 -6.55 10.21
C ALA A 92 2.69 -7.17 11.30
N PRO A 93 3.51 -6.37 12.02
CA PRO A 93 4.35 -6.85 13.11
C PRO A 93 3.57 -6.94 14.44
N TYR A 94 2.34 -7.46 14.41
CA TYR A 94 1.46 -7.56 15.57
C TYR A 94 1.07 -9.00 15.87
N ALA A 95 0.43 -9.23 17.03
CA ALA A 95 -0.02 -10.55 17.46
C ALA A 95 -0.90 -11.25 16.40
N GLN A 96 -1.82 -10.51 15.77
CA GLN A 96 -2.48 -10.94 14.55
C GLN A 96 -1.80 -10.30 13.33
N ARG A 97 -1.14 -11.14 12.56
CA ARG A 97 -0.41 -10.73 11.35
C ARG A 97 -1.37 -10.75 10.17
N HIS A 98 -1.71 -9.57 9.68
CA HIS A 98 -2.47 -9.38 8.45
C HIS A 98 -1.55 -8.96 7.31
N VAL A 99 -1.91 -9.32 6.07
CA VAL A 99 -1.23 -8.84 4.87
C VAL A 99 -1.58 -7.37 4.67
N ARG A 100 -0.61 -6.55 4.28
CA ARG A 100 -0.76 -5.12 4.01
C ARG A 100 -0.29 -4.79 2.61
N LEU A 101 -1.16 -4.10 1.88
CA LEU A 101 -0.83 -3.44 0.63
C LEU A 101 -1.12 -1.94 0.77
N THR A 102 -0.22 -1.13 0.21
CA THR A 102 -0.28 0.33 0.31
C THR A 102 -0.26 0.93 -1.08
N PRO A 103 -1.42 1.08 -1.74
CA PRO A 103 -1.49 1.84 -2.98
C PRO A 103 -1.12 3.30 -2.69
N ALA A 104 0.00 3.75 -3.28
CA ALA A 104 0.50 5.11 -3.11
C ALA A 104 0.08 5.99 -4.29
N SER A 105 0.08 7.31 -4.11
CA SER A 105 -0.19 8.27 -5.20
C SER A 105 0.77 8.09 -6.38
N ALA A 106 2.00 7.67 -6.12
CA ALA A 106 3.02 7.37 -7.11
C ALA A 106 2.80 6.06 -7.87
N THR A 107 1.85 5.20 -7.47
CA THR A 107 1.57 3.94 -8.17
C THR A 107 1.01 4.25 -9.56
N PRO A 108 1.75 3.95 -10.65
CA PRO A 108 1.29 4.22 -12.00
C PRO A 108 0.20 3.23 -12.37
N TRP A 109 -0.80 3.68 -13.14
CA TRP A 109 -1.91 2.84 -13.60
C TRP A 109 -1.47 1.70 -14.53
N ARG A 110 -0.30 1.81 -15.18
CA ARG A 110 0.18 0.87 -16.20
C ARG A 110 0.56 -0.52 -15.69
N THR A 111 0.78 -0.71 -14.38
CA THR A 111 1.28 -2.00 -13.84
C THR A 111 0.18 -3.03 -13.53
N TRP A 112 -1.10 -2.65 -13.57
CA TRP A 112 -2.24 -3.53 -13.21
C TRP A 112 -3.11 -3.94 -14.40
N ASN A 113 -2.64 -3.76 -15.64
CA ASN A 113 -3.26 -4.42 -16.79
C ASN A 113 -2.63 -5.81 -16.96
N MET A 114 -2.87 -6.70 -15.98
CA MET A 114 -2.72 -8.13 -16.20
C MET A 114 -3.79 -8.52 -17.22
N ARG A 115 -3.36 -8.58 -18.49
CA ARG A 115 -4.03 -9.39 -19.50
C ARG A 115 -4.41 -10.70 -18.83
N SER A 116 -5.71 -10.98 -18.85
CA SER A 116 -6.26 -12.33 -18.86
C SER A 116 -5.32 -13.26 -19.62
N THR A 117 -4.50 -14.04 -18.92
CA THR A 117 -3.98 -15.29 -19.46
C THR A 117 -5.15 -16.26 -19.42
N PRO A 118 -5.70 -16.69 -20.56
CA PRO A 118 -6.57 -17.85 -20.57
C PRO A 118 -5.73 -19.04 -20.12
N CYS A 119 -6.19 -19.75 -19.10
CA CYS A 119 -5.72 -21.11 -18.86
C CYS A 119 -6.21 -21.94 -20.06
N THR A 120 -5.27 -22.33 -20.91
CA THR A 120 -5.38 -23.51 -21.78
C THR A 120 -4.36 -24.52 -21.29
#